data_AF-A0A7M4A4E7-F1
#
_entry.id   AF-A0A7M4A4E7-F1
#
_cell.length_a   1.000
_cell.length_b   1.000
_cell.length_c   1.000
_cell.angle_alpha   90.00
_cell.angle_beta   90.00
_cell.angle_gamma   90.00
#
_symmetry.space_group_name_H-M   'P 1'
#
loop_
_entity.id
_entity.type
_entity.pdbx_description
1 polymer ?
#
loop_
_entity_poly.entity_id
_entity_poly.type
_entity_poly.pdbx_seq_one_letter_code
_entity_poly.pdbx_strand_id
1 'polypeptide(L)'
;KQKISLRIRNFESARLKVNDVNANPIDIGAVVVWRVFDAAEALFEVDHYDHYVQIQSEAALRAMATAYPYDIIEDKDIGGISLSSHQEEIAELLQASVEDRLKQAGIEVLEARISHLAYS
;
A
#
# COMPACT_ATOMS: atom_id res chain seq x y z
N LYS A 1 22.52 9.07 -19.50
CA LYS A 1 22.59 9.05 -18.02
C LYS A 1 21.46 9.92 -17.47
N GLN A 2 20.27 9.36 -17.25
CA GLN A 2 19.23 10.07 -16.48
C GLN A 2 19.73 10.20 -15.04
N LYS A 3 19.67 11.41 -14.49
CA LYS A 3 19.93 11.63 -13.06
C LYS A 3 18.79 10.98 -12.28
N ILE A 4 19.08 9.91 -11.57
CA ILE A 4 18.14 9.36 -10.59
C ILE A 4 17.87 10.47 -9.58
N SER A 5 16.60 10.87 -9.50
CA SER A 5 16.18 11.94 -8.62
C SER A 5 15.88 11.35 -7.26
N LEU A 6 16.67 11.70 -6.25
CA LEU A 6 16.42 11.40 -4.82
C LEU A 6 15.22 12.18 -4.23
N ARG A 7 14.35 12.72 -5.09
CA ARG A 7 13.18 13.49 -4.68
C ARG A 7 12.14 12.55 -4.08
N ILE A 8 11.56 13.00 -2.98
CA ILE A 8 10.36 12.39 -2.40
C ILE A 8 9.24 12.49 -3.43
N ARG A 9 8.55 11.38 -3.65
CA ARG A 9 7.42 11.25 -4.56
C ARG A 9 6.21 10.73 -3.79
N ASN A 10 5.04 11.07 -4.29
CA ASN A 10 3.77 10.57 -3.79
C ASN A 10 3.10 9.75 -4.89
N PHE A 11 2.63 8.56 -4.53
CA PHE A 11 1.76 7.74 -5.34
C PHE A 11 0.41 7.64 -4.64
N GLU A 12 -0.65 7.99 -5.34
CA GLU A 12 -2.02 7.76 -4.89
C GLU A 12 -2.62 6.63 -5.75
N SER A 13 -3.08 5.57 -5.09
CA SER A 13 -3.66 4.43 -5.79
C SER A 13 -5.03 4.78 -6.36
N ALA A 14 -5.40 4.13 -7.46
CA ALA A 14 -6.79 4.09 -7.86
C ALA A 14 -7.65 3.46 -6.75
N ARG A 15 -8.96 3.74 -6.77
CA ARG A 15 -9.92 3.04 -5.92
C ARG A 15 -10.08 1.61 -6.43
N LEU A 16 -9.81 0.64 -5.56
CA LEU A 16 -9.91 -0.77 -5.84
C LEU A 16 -11.18 -1.32 -5.21
N LYS A 17 -11.98 -2.03 -6.03
CA LYS A 17 -13.07 -2.88 -5.55
C LYS A 17 -12.52 -4.24 -5.15
N VAL A 18 -12.59 -4.55 -3.87
CA VAL A 18 -12.09 -5.79 -3.28
C VAL A 18 -13.03 -6.26 -2.19
N ASN A 19 -12.86 -7.50 -1.73
CA ASN A 19 -13.57 -7.99 -0.58
C ASN A 19 -12.67 -7.94 0.65
N ASP A 20 -13.26 -7.62 1.80
CA ASP A 20 -12.59 -7.78 3.09
C ASP A 20 -12.49 -9.26 3.50
N VAL A 21 -11.89 -9.54 4.65
CA VAL A 21 -11.76 -10.92 5.18
C VAL A 21 -13.10 -11.64 5.39
N ASN A 22 -14.17 -10.87 5.60
CA ASN A 22 -15.53 -11.35 5.83
C ASN A 22 -16.36 -11.41 4.53
N ALA A 23 -15.71 -11.24 3.37
CA ALA A 23 -16.33 -11.19 2.06
C ALA A 23 -17.28 -10.00 1.84
N ASN A 24 -17.15 -8.93 2.63
CA ASN A 24 -17.87 -7.67 2.40
C ASN A 24 -17.20 -6.91 1.25
N PRO A 25 -17.96 -6.43 0.25
CA PRO A 25 -17.41 -5.63 -0.83
C PRO A 25 -17.06 -4.23 -0.32
N ILE A 26 -15.82 -3.80 -0.59
CA ILE A 26 -15.31 -2.49 -0.18
C ILE A 26 -14.61 -1.79 -1.35
N ASP A 27 -14.68 -0.46 -1.33
CA ASP A 27 -13.83 0.42 -2.14
C ASP A 27 -12.68 0.91 -1.26
N ILE A 28 -11.44 0.59 -1.66
CA ILE A 28 -10.22 0.97 -0.93
C ILE A 28 -9.22 1.70 -1.81
N GLY A 29 -8.54 2.71 -1.25
CA GLY A 29 -7.44 3.42 -1.88
C GLY A 29 -6.36 3.75 -0.85
N ALA A 30 -5.12 3.92 -1.30
CA ALA A 30 -3.99 4.26 -0.46
C ALA A 30 -3.14 5.37 -1.06
N VAL A 31 -2.41 6.05 -0.19
CA VAL A 31 -1.36 6.98 -0.55
C VAL A 31 -0.03 6.45 -0.02
N VAL A 32 1.00 6.51 -0.86
CA VAL A 32 2.35 6.01 -0.57
C VAL A 32 3.35 7.12 -0.88
N VAL A 33 4.18 7.46 0.12
CA VAL A 33 5.28 8.40 0.00
C VAL A 33 6.58 7.62 -0.06
N TRP A 34 7.38 7.85 -1.09
CA TRP A 34 8.58 7.05 -1.36
C TRP A 34 9.70 7.86 -1.99
N ARG A 35 10.91 7.32 -1.98
CA ARG A 35 12.06 7.86 -2.72
C ARG A 35 12.97 6.72 -3.19
N VAL A 36 13.71 6.95 -4.27
CA VAL A 36 14.77 6.02 -4.69
C VAL A 36 15.99 6.25 -3.81
N PHE A 37 16.51 5.21 -3.16
CA PHE A 37 17.69 5.29 -2.30
C PHE A 37 18.93 4.62 -2.92
N ASP A 38 18.75 3.52 -3.66
CA ASP A 38 19.85 2.81 -4.34
C ASP A 38 19.38 2.16 -5.65
N ALA A 39 19.55 2.85 -6.77
CA ALA A 39 19.16 2.31 -8.06
C ALA A 39 20.20 1.28 -8.53
N ALA A 40 19.87 -0.01 -8.45
CA ALA A 40 20.64 -1.03 -9.16
C ALA A 40 20.62 -0.70 -10.67
N GLU A 41 21.81 -0.46 -11.23
CA GLU A 41 22.05 0.27 -12.48
C GLU A 41 21.51 -0.41 -13.76
N ALA A 42 21.05 -1.67 -13.69
CA ALA A 42 20.81 -2.51 -14.88
C ALA A 42 19.39 -3.06 -15.07
N LEU A 43 18.48 -3.01 -14.07
CA LEU A 43 17.17 -3.68 -14.17
C LEU A 43 15.97 -2.75 -14.38
N PHE A 44 16.12 -1.47 -14.05
CA PHE A 44 15.01 -0.51 -14.02
C PHE A 44 15.34 0.68 -14.92
N GLU A 45 15.31 0.45 -16.23
CA GLU A 45 15.33 1.55 -17.20
C GLU A 45 14.35 2.63 -16.75
N VAL A 46 14.90 3.84 -16.62
CA VAL A 46 14.60 4.86 -15.62
C VAL A 46 13.17 5.44 -15.66
N ASP A 47 12.33 4.93 -16.55
CA ASP A 47 10.93 5.33 -16.74
C ASP A 47 9.90 4.48 -15.99
N HIS A 48 10.27 3.38 -15.30
CA HIS A 48 9.28 2.46 -14.71
C HIS A 48 9.24 2.35 -13.19
N TYR A 49 9.94 3.20 -12.43
CA TYR A 49 9.80 3.18 -10.97
C TYR A 49 8.37 3.49 -10.53
N ASP A 50 7.74 4.50 -11.13
CA ASP A 50 6.37 4.88 -10.79
C ASP A 50 5.37 3.73 -11.07
N HIS A 51 5.56 3.00 -12.17
CA HIS A 51 4.75 1.83 -12.50
C HIS A 51 5.00 0.63 -11.57
N TYR A 52 6.26 0.39 -11.21
CA TYR A 52 6.60 -0.67 -10.26
C TYR A 52 6.03 -0.39 -8.86
N VAL A 53 6.17 0.87 -8.39
CA VAL A 53 5.56 1.34 -7.14
C VAL A 53 4.06 1.13 -7.19
N GLN A 54 3.40 1.58 -8.26
CA GLN A 54 1.97 1.39 -8.42
C GLN A 54 1.54 -0.08 -8.27
N ILE A 55 2.16 -0.98 -9.04
CA ILE A 55 1.77 -2.41 -9.03
C ILE A 55 2.00 -3.03 -7.65
N GLN A 56 3.15 -2.77 -7.02
CA GLN A 56 3.47 -3.37 -5.72
C GLN A 56 2.61 -2.78 -4.59
N SER A 57 2.35 -1.48 -4.62
CA SER A 57 1.47 -0.82 -3.65
C SER A 57 0.03 -1.29 -3.77
N GLU A 58 -0.52 -1.42 -4.98
CA GLU A 58 -1.86 -1.96 -5.20
C GLU A 58 -1.96 -3.45 -4.78
N ALA A 59 -0.91 -4.23 -5.04
CA ALA A 59 -0.86 -5.63 -4.60
C ALA A 59 -0.85 -5.75 -3.07
N ALA A 60 -0.06 -4.92 -2.39
CA ALA A 60 -0.02 -4.86 -0.92
C ALA A 60 -1.37 -4.41 -0.34
N LEU A 61 -1.97 -3.36 -0.92
CA LEU A 61 -3.28 -2.85 -0.49
C LEU A 61 -4.38 -3.90 -0.64
N ARG A 62 -4.41 -4.63 -1.75
CA ARG A 62 -5.37 -5.73 -1.96
C ARG A 62 -5.18 -6.85 -0.94
N ALA A 63 -3.94 -7.26 -0.69
CA ALA A 63 -3.66 -8.30 0.29
C ALA A 63 -4.09 -7.89 1.71
N MET A 64 -3.85 -6.63 2.08
CA MET A 64 -4.29 -6.05 3.34
C MET A 64 -5.82 -6.04 3.46
N ALA A 65 -6.52 -5.58 2.43
CA ALA A 65 -7.98 -5.57 2.43
C ALA A 65 -8.53 -6.99 2.68
N THR A 66 -7.98 -8.01 2.04
CA THR A 66 -8.43 -9.40 2.22
C THR A 66 -8.07 -10.02 3.57
N ALA A 67 -7.14 -9.41 4.32
CA ALA A 67 -6.63 -9.95 5.59
C ALA A 67 -7.38 -9.41 6.82
N TYR A 68 -8.01 -8.24 6.70
CA TYR A 68 -8.65 -7.56 7.81
C TYR A 68 -10.12 -7.23 7.48
N PRO A 69 -11.02 -7.21 8.48
CA PRO A 69 -12.39 -6.79 8.27
C PRO A 69 -12.46 -5.28 8.05
N TYR A 70 -13.47 -4.82 7.29
CA TYR A 70 -13.76 -3.40 7.16
C TYR A 70 -13.96 -2.75 8.53
N ASP A 71 -14.81 -3.35 9.36
CA ASP A 71 -15.12 -2.91 10.72
C ASP A 71 -15.41 -4.11 11.63
N ILE A 72 -15.34 -3.90 12.94
CA ILE A 72 -15.57 -4.94 13.95
C ILE A 72 -17.08 -5.05 14.20
N ILE A 73 -17.74 -5.91 13.44
CA ILE A 73 -19.20 -6.09 13.50
C ILE A 73 -19.57 -7.52 13.89
N GLU A 74 -18.76 -8.52 13.54
CA GLU A 74 -19.03 -9.91 13.91
C GLU A 74 -18.39 -10.26 15.26
N ASP A 75 -19.03 -11.14 16.04
CA ASP A 75 -18.50 -11.62 17.34
C ASP A 75 -17.08 -12.19 17.23
N LYS A 76 -16.73 -12.76 16.07
CA LYS A 76 -15.39 -13.30 15.77
C LYS A 76 -14.30 -12.22 15.62
N ASP A 77 -14.68 -10.97 15.39
CA ASP A 77 -13.77 -9.84 15.17
C ASP A 77 -13.58 -9.00 16.45
N ILE A 78 -14.34 -9.28 17.52
CA ILE A 78 -14.31 -8.49 18.77
C ILE A 78 -12.92 -8.53 19.40
N GLY A 79 -12.29 -7.35 19.50
CA GLY A 79 -10.92 -7.17 20.01
C GLY A 79 -9.82 -7.36 18.96
N GLY A 80 -10.18 -7.57 17.70
CA GLY A 80 -9.26 -7.62 16.55
C GLY A 80 -8.99 -6.26 15.92
N ILE A 81 -8.10 -6.24 14.93
CA ILE A 81 -7.74 -5.05 14.14
C ILE A 81 -8.73 -4.94 12.97
N SER A 82 -9.20 -3.73 12.67
CA SER A 82 -10.05 -3.44 11.51
C SER A 82 -9.51 -2.29 10.67
N LEU A 83 -9.86 -2.30 9.38
CA LEU A 83 -9.45 -1.25 8.44
C LEU A 83 -10.01 0.13 8.83
N SER A 84 -11.21 0.18 9.40
CA SER A 84 -11.90 1.43 9.79
C SER A 84 -11.38 2.04 11.09
N SER A 85 -11.12 1.22 12.11
CA SER A 85 -10.94 1.67 13.49
C SER A 85 -9.48 1.69 13.94
N HIS A 86 -8.59 0.95 13.27
CA HIS A 86 -7.18 0.79 13.66
C HIS A 86 -6.24 1.40 12.62
N GLN A 87 -6.51 2.64 12.21
CA GLN A 87 -5.83 3.29 11.08
C GLN A 87 -4.32 3.40 11.24
N GLU A 88 -3.82 3.66 12.44
CA GLU A 88 -2.37 3.77 12.71
C GLU A 88 -1.68 2.42 12.55
N GLU A 89 -2.19 1.37 13.19
CA GLU A 89 -1.65 0.02 13.10
C GLU A 89 -1.74 -0.54 11.66
N ILE A 90 -2.85 -0.28 10.98
CA ILE A 90 -3.03 -0.63 9.56
C ILE A 90 -2.04 0.13 8.66
N ALA A 91 -1.75 1.40 8.95
CA ALA A 91 -0.76 2.17 8.20
C ALA A 91 0.66 1.60 8.39
N GLU A 92 1.04 1.24 9.61
CA GLU A 92 2.35 0.61 9.88
C GLU A 92 2.49 -0.73 9.14
N LEU A 93 1.45 -1.56 9.20
CA LEU A 93 1.41 -2.83 8.47
C LEU A 93 1.48 -2.62 6.95
N LEU A 94 0.81 -1.59 6.43
CA LEU A 94 0.78 -1.29 5.00
C LEU A 94 2.15 -0.81 4.54
N GLN A 95 2.74 0.11 5.30
CA GLN A 95 4.07 0.61 5.04
C GLN A 95 5.10 -0.52 5.02
N ALA A 96 5.11 -1.39 6.03
CA ALA A 96 6.02 -2.54 6.06
C ALA A 96 5.80 -3.48 4.87
N SER A 97 4.55 -3.76 4.51
CA SER A 97 4.22 -4.63 3.37
C SER A 97 4.66 -4.05 2.03
N VAL A 98 4.48 -2.75 1.84
CA VAL A 98 4.91 -2.04 0.61
C VAL A 98 6.43 -1.94 0.57
N GLU A 99 7.07 -1.60 1.69
CA GLU A 99 8.53 -1.48 1.79
C GLU A 99 9.24 -2.81 1.49
N ASP A 100 8.75 -3.93 2.02
CA ASP A 100 9.34 -5.25 1.76
C ASP A 100 9.36 -5.62 0.26
N ARG A 101 8.36 -5.14 -0.48
CA ARG A 101 8.27 -5.32 -1.94
C ARG A 101 9.18 -4.35 -2.68
N LEU A 102 9.19 -3.08 -2.26
CA LEU A 102 9.89 -2.00 -2.96
C LEU A 102 11.40 -1.94 -2.68
N LYS A 103 11.87 -2.46 -1.55
CA LYS A 103 13.30 -2.50 -1.20
C LYS A 103 14.13 -3.28 -2.22
N GLN A 104 13.55 -4.29 -2.89
CA GLN A 104 14.23 -5.07 -3.93
C GLN A 104 14.58 -4.23 -5.16
N ALA A 105 13.85 -3.13 -5.37
CA ALA A 105 14.08 -2.16 -6.44
C ALA A 105 14.87 -0.93 -5.95
N GLY A 106 15.38 -0.95 -4.72
CA GLY A 106 16.13 0.18 -4.15
C GLY A 106 15.27 1.40 -3.83
N ILE A 107 13.98 1.18 -3.61
CA ILE A 107 13.01 2.21 -3.22
C ILE A 107 12.78 2.10 -1.71
N GLU A 108 12.87 3.24 -1.04
CA GLU A 108 12.53 3.41 0.37
C GLU A 108 11.12 4.00 0.48
N VAL A 109 10.32 3.44 1.38
CA VAL A 109 8.96 3.91 1.67
C VAL A 109 9.01 4.74 2.95
N LEU A 110 8.56 5.97 2.85
CA LEU A 110 8.55 6.92 3.97
C LEU A 110 7.21 6.87 4.73
N GLU A 111 6.11 6.63 4.00
CA GLU A 111 4.76 6.55 4.56
C GLU A 111 3.89 5.70 3.62
N ALA A 112 3.02 4.87 4.17
CA ALA A 112 1.90 4.31 3.41
C ALA A 112 0.65 4.26 4.29
N ARG A 113 -0.47 4.77 3.80
CA ARG A 113 -1.73 4.79 4.54
C ARG A 113 -2.93 4.66 3.61
N ILE A 114 -4.03 4.15 4.15
CA ILE A 114 -5.32 4.14 3.46
C ILE A 114 -5.79 5.60 3.29
N SER A 115 -6.04 6.01 2.05
CA SER A 115 -6.55 7.34 1.69
C SER A 115 -8.05 7.33 1.46
N HIS A 116 -8.62 6.18 1.10
CA HIS A 116 -10.05 6.00 0.89
C HIS A 116 -10.49 4.62 1.38
N LEU A 117 -11.60 4.60 2.11
CA LEU A 117 -12.23 3.38 2.59
C LEU A 117 -13.75 3.61 2.64
N ALA A 118 -14.52 2.82 1.91
CA ALA A 118 -15.97 2.87 1.90
C ALA A 118 -16.57 1.50 1.61
N TYR A 119 -17.80 1.27 2.07
CA TYR A 119 -18.62 0.16 1.58
C TYR A 119 -18.95 0.37 0.10
N SER A 120 -18.87 -0.71 -0.68
CA SER A 120 -19.24 -0.72 -2.09
C SER A 120 -20.65 -1.26 -2.33
#